data_AF-A0A975SZT8-F1
#
_entry.id   AF-A0A975SZT8-F1
#
_cell.length_a   1.000
_cell.length_b   1.000
_cell.length_c   1.000
_cell.angle_alpha   90.00
_cell.angle_beta   90.00
_cell.angle_gamma   90.00
#
_symmetry.space_group_name_H-M   'P 1'
#
loop_
_entity.id
_entity.type
_entity.pdbx_description
1 polymer ?
#
loop_
_entity_poly.entity_id
_entity_poly.type
_entity_poly.pdbx_seq_one_letter_code
_entity_poly.pdbx_strand_id
1 'polypeptide(L)'
;MEQRRLAAGDRRPDPTPLEPLSQIWMREDARSPWRDEVTWVADDGVRYQRPEVSLLFKTKQHRVKDRIDLDGVWPLLDDERRAWLRESLRRLHPEHPWQARLDA
;
A
#
# COMPACT_ATOMS: atom_id res chain seq x y z
N MET A 1 36.94 -20.38 10.55
CA MET A 1 35.52 -20.14 10.91
C MET A 1 35.47 -18.83 11.67
N GLU A 2 35.40 -17.71 10.97
CA GLU A 2 35.49 -16.37 11.57
C GLU A 2 34.16 -15.65 11.34
N GLN A 3 33.42 -15.44 12.43
CA GLN A 3 32.14 -14.75 12.38
C GLN A 3 32.37 -13.24 12.21
N ARG A 4 32.02 -12.70 11.04
CA ARG A 4 31.98 -11.25 10.81
C ARG A 4 30.88 -10.64 11.67
N ARG A 5 31.25 -9.90 12.71
CA ARG A 5 30.37 -8.95 13.41
C ARG A 5 29.93 -7.87 12.41
N LEU A 6 28.63 -7.74 12.17
CA LEU A 6 28.05 -6.61 11.46
C LEU A 6 28.17 -5.35 12.35
N ALA A 7 28.70 -4.27 11.79
CA ALA A 7 28.88 -2.99 12.46
C ALA A 7 27.52 -2.37 12.85
N ALA A 8 27.45 -1.80 14.05
CA ALA A 8 26.26 -1.21 14.68
C ALA A 8 25.83 0.16 14.07
N GLY A 9 25.94 0.32 12.75
CA GLY A 9 25.73 1.61 12.06
C GLY A 9 24.55 1.66 11.09
N ASP A 10 23.88 0.54 10.78
CA ASP A 10 22.85 0.47 9.74
C ASP A 10 21.44 0.13 10.28
N ARG A 11 21.20 0.42 11.56
CA ARG A 11 19.84 0.30 12.09
C ARG A 11 19.09 1.55 11.61
N ARG A 12 18.16 1.38 10.66
CA ARG A 12 17.10 2.36 10.41
C ARG A 12 16.60 2.85 11.77
N PRO A 13 16.45 4.17 12.00
CA PRO A 13 15.79 4.63 13.21
C PRO A 13 14.47 3.87 13.35
N ASP A 14 14.18 3.41 14.56
CA ASP A 14 12.88 2.83 14.88
C ASP A 14 11.85 3.82 14.35
N PRO A 15 10.96 3.43 13.41
CA PRO A 15 9.92 4.33 12.97
C PRO A 15 9.27 4.89 14.23
N THR A 16 9.20 6.22 14.35
CA THR A 16 8.35 6.88 15.36
C THR A 16 7.10 6.03 15.50
N PRO A 17 6.73 5.57 16.72
CA PRO A 17 5.56 4.74 16.89
C PRO A 17 4.43 5.42 16.15
N LEU A 18 4.02 4.77 15.07
CA LEU A 18 2.89 5.23 14.31
C LEU A 18 1.77 5.18 15.34
N GLU A 19 1.25 6.36 15.73
CA GLU A 19 0.09 6.51 16.61
C GLU A 19 -0.84 5.33 16.31
N PRO A 20 -1.28 4.51 17.27
CA PRO A 20 -1.93 3.24 16.99
C PRO A 20 -3.01 3.34 15.89
N LEU A 21 -3.71 4.48 15.83
CA LEU A 21 -4.75 4.80 14.84
C LEU A 21 -4.24 5.10 13.41
N SER A 22 -2.95 5.37 13.22
CA SER A 22 -2.32 5.64 11.93
C SER A 22 -1.92 4.38 11.15
N GLN A 23 -2.13 3.19 11.74
CA GLN A 23 -1.90 1.88 11.09
C GLN A 23 -3.18 1.02 11.02
N ILE A 24 -4.22 1.36 11.78
CA ILE A 24 -5.44 0.57 11.89
C ILE A 24 -6.47 1.03 10.84
N TRP A 25 -6.22 0.70 9.58
CA TRP A 25 -7.11 1.04 8.46
C TRP A 25 -7.89 -0.17 7.90
N MET A 26 -7.47 -1.39 8.26
CA MET A 26 -8.10 -2.65 7.78
C MET A 26 -9.17 -3.18 8.72
N ARG A 27 -9.08 -2.80 9.99
CA ARG A 27 -9.95 -3.13 11.13
C ARG A 27 -10.01 -1.89 12.02
N GLU A 28 -10.82 -1.88 13.07
CA GLU A 28 -10.83 -0.81 14.09
C GLU A 28 -9.84 -1.09 15.24
N ASP A 29 -9.65 -2.36 15.57
CA ASP A 29 -8.64 -2.88 16.47
C ASP A 29 -8.37 -4.37 16.16
N ALA A 30 -7.43 -4.99 16.86
CA ALA A 30 -7.03 -6.39 16.62
C ALA A 30 -8.17 -7.41 16.78
N ARG A 31 -9.23 -7.07 17.53
CA ARG A 31 -10.39 -7.94 17.79
C ARG A 31 -11.57 -7.62 16.89
N SER A 32 -11.60 -6.46 16.26
CA SER A 32 -12.68 -6.03 15.36
C SER A 32 -12.62 -6.77 14.03
N PRO A 33 -13.74 -7.04 13.34
CA PRO A 33 -13.77 -7.73 12.05
C PRO A 33 -13.00 -6.99 10.95
N TRP A 34 -12.59 -7.71 9.89
CA TRP A 34 -11.98 -7.11 8.69
C TRP A 34 -13.03 -6.25 8.00
N ARG A 35 -12.61 -5.08 7.51
CA ARG A 35 -13.44 -4.24 6.65
C ARG A 35 -13.52 -4.84 5.26
N ASP A 36 -14.71 -5.29 4.87
CA ASP A 36 -14.97 -5.88 3.56
C ASP A 36 -14.79 -4.85 2.43
N GLU A 37 -14.92 -3.55 2.71
CA GLU A 37 -14.77 -2.49 1.71
C GLU A 37 -13.33 -2.34 1.19
N VAL A 38 -12.32 -2.75 1.98
CA VAL A 38 -10.89 -2.56 1.67
C VAL A 38 -10.12 -3.89 1.58
N THR A 39 -10.83 -5.01 1.67
CA THR A 39 -10.26 -6.36 1.57
C THR A 39 -11.02 -7.21 0.56
N TRP A 40 -10.44 -8.36 0.21
CA TRP A 40 -11.08 -9.39 -0.59
C TRP A 40 -10.56 -10.76 -0.15
N VAL A 41 -11.32 -11.82 -0.39
CA VAL A 41 -10.90 -13.20 -0.14
C VAL A 41 -10.61 -13.83 -1.49
N ALA A 42 -9.38 -14.34 -1.66
CA ALA A 42 -9.00 -15.04 -2.87
C ALA A 42 -9.51 -16.49 -2.85
N ASP A 43 -9.40 -17.17 -3.99
CA ASP A 43 -9.90 -18.54 -4.16
C ASP A 43 -9.21 -19.56 -3.23
N ASP A 44 -8.03 -19.21 -2.71
CA ASP A 44 -7.29 -19.98 -1.70
C ASP A 44 -7.84 -19.80 -0.26
N GLY A 45 -8.88 -18.98 -0.07
CA GLY A 45 -9.48 -18.66 1.22
C GLY A 45 -8.70 -17.62 2.03
N VAL A 46 -7.58 -17.10 1.52
CA VAL A 46 -6.79 -16.08 2.20
C VAL A 46 -7.39 -14.71 1.93
N ARG A 47 -7.52 -13.91 2.99
CA ARG A 47 -7.97 -12.53 2.89
C ARG A 47 -6.78 -11.60 2.66
N TYR A 48 -6.89 -10.80 1.61
CA TYR A 48 -5.91 -9.81 1.20
C TYR A 48 -6.49 -8.40 1.27
N GLN A 49 -5.62 -7.40 1.36
CA GLN A 49 -6.00 -6.03 1.06
C GLN A 49 -6.32 -5.90 -0.43
N ARG A 50 -7.30 -5.07 -0.75
CA ARG A 50 -7.56 -4.66 -2.13
C ARG A 50 -6.32 -3.93 -2.69
N PRO A 51 -5.72 -4.39 -3.80
CA PRO A 51 -4.45 -3.84 -4.28
C PRO A 51 -4.55 -2.35 -4.66
N GLU A 52 -5.68 -1.89 -5.17
CA GLU A 52 -5.94 -0.48 -5.46
C GLU A 52 -5.90 0.41 -4.19
N VAL A 53 -6.36 -0.11 -3.05
CA VAL A 53 -6.28 0.59 -1.76
C VAL A 53 -4.83 0.65 -1.28
N SER A 54 -4.07 -0.43 -1.43
CA SER A 54 -2.64 -0.46 -1.12
C SER A 54 -1.85 0.55 -1.96
N LEU A 55 -2.15 0.64 -3.26
CA LEU A 55 -1.53 1.62 -4.16
C LEU A 55 -1.89 3.06 -3.76
N LEU A 56 -3.16 3.34 -3.46
CA LEU A 56 -3.58 4.66 -3.00
C LEU A 56 -2.85 5.10 -1.72
N PHE A 57 -2.56 4.17 -0.80
CA PHE A 57 -1.78 4.53 0.40
C PHE A 57 -0.33 4.90 0.07
N LYS A 58 0.24 4.29 -0.96
CA LYS A 58 1.64 4.47 -1.38
C LYS A 58 1.90 5.82 -2.07
N THR A 59 0.87 6.47 -2.60
CA THR A 59 0.96 7.83 -3.19
C THR A 59 1.51 8.84 -2.18
N LYS A 60 1.29 8.62 -0.88
CA LYS A 60 1.80 9.50 0.19
C LYS A 60 3.32 9.61 0.24
N GLN A 61 4.04 8.62 -0.28
CA GLN A 61 5.51 8.53 -0.18
C GLN A 61 6.20 8.48 -1.54
N HIS A 62 5.56 7.88 -2.55
CA HIS A 62 6.08 7.82 -3.92
C HIS A 62 7.54 7.33 -4.05
N ARG A 63 7.93 6.33 -3.25
CA ARG A 63 9.30 5.78 -3.26
C ARG A 63 9.53 4.93 -4.51
N VAL A 64 10.79 4.59 -4.79
CA VAL A 64 11.16 3.66 -5.88
C VAL A 64 10.35 2.36 -5.80
N LYS A 65 10.28 1.76 -4.61
CA LYS A 65 9.49 0.54 -4.38
C LYS A 65 8.00 0.72 -4.67
N ASP A 66 7.45 1.91 -4.43
CA ASP A 66 6.02 2.17 -4.64
C ASP A 66 5.70 2.28 -6.13
N ARG A 67 6.65 2.78 -6.95
CA ARG A 67 6.53 2.73 -8.41
C ARG A 67 6.61 1.31 -8.95
N ILE A 68 7.53 0.50 -8.42
CA ILE A 68 7.63 -0.94 -8.78
C ILE A 68 6.32 -1.65 -8.45
N ASP A 69 5.76 -1.40 -7.27
CA ASP A 69 4.47 -1.96 -6.86
C ASP A 69 3.34 -1.50 -7.80
N LEU A 70 3.30 -0.21 -8.17
CA LEU A 70 2.33 0.28 -9.16
C LEU A 70 2.46 -0.45 -10.49
N ASP A 71 3.67 -0.51 -11.06
CA ASP A 71 3.89 -1.10 -12.38
C ASP A 71 3.56 -2.61 -12.40
N GLY A 72 3.79 -3.32 -11.29
CA GLY A 72 3.43 -4.74 -11.17
C GLY A 72 1.94 -4.97 -10.95
N VAL A 73 1.27 -4.12 -10.16
CA VAL A 73 -0.14 -4.33 -9.76
C VAL A 73 -1.12 -3.73 -10.78
N TRP A 74 -0.83 -2.57 -11.35
CA TRP A 74 -1.71 -1.87 -12.31
C TRP A 74 -2.25 -2.76 -13.44
N PRO A 75 -1.43 -3.55 -14.16
CA PRO A 75 -1.93 -4.41 -15.22
C PRO A 75 -2.84 -5.55 -14.71
N LEU A 76 -2.80 -5.88 -13.42
CA LEU A 76 -3.61 -6.94 -12.80
C LEU A 76 -4.98 -6.46 -12.30
N LEU A 77 -5.18 -5.14 -12.20
CA LEU A 77 -6.46 -4.57 -11.81
C LEU A 77 -7.48 -4.65 -12.95
N ASP A 78 -8.71 -5.01 -12.61
CA ASP A 78 -9.86 -4.86 -13.50
C ASP A 78 -10.26 -3.38 -13.69
N ASP A 79 -11.15 -3.12 -14.64
CA ASP A 79 -11.53 -1.75 -15.02
C ASP A 79 -12.21 -0.98 -13.87
N GLU A 80 -12.98 -1.67 -13.01
CA GLU A 80 -13.65 -1.05 -11.87
C GLU A 80 -12.61 -0.56 -10.84
N ARG A 81 -11.64 -1.41 -10.50
CA ARG A 81 -10.57 -1.07 -9.55
C ARG A 81 -9.64 0.01 -10.10
N ARG A 82 -9.36 -0.01 -11.41
CA ARG A 82 -8.58 1.04 -12.09
C ARG A 82 -9.31 2.39 -12.05
N ALA A 83 -10.61 2.39 -12.32
CA ALA A 83 -11.43 3.60 -12.25
C ALA A 83 -11.48 4.17 -10.83
N TRP A 84 -11.67 3.31 -9.83
CA TRP A 84 -11.65 3.71 -8.42
C TRP A 84 -10.31 4.36 -8.02
N LEU A 85 -9.17 3.77 -8.43
CA LEU A 85 -7.85 4.31 -8.10
C LEU A 85 -7.60 5.66 -8.77
N ARG A 86 -7.96 5.82 -10.04
CA ARG A 86 -7.85 7.10 -10.77
C ARG A 86 -8.64 8.20 -10.07
N GLU A 87 -9.91 7.94 -9.78
CA GLU A 87 -10.77 8.92 -9.12
C GLU A 87 -10.25 9.29 -7.72
N SER A 88 -9.88 8.29 -6.93
CA SER A 88 -9.32 8.50 -5.59
C SER A 88 -8.02 9.30 -5.64
N LEU A 89 -7.14 9.01 -6.60
CA LEU A 89 -5.89 9.76 -6.80
C LEU A 89 -6.16 11.21 -7.16
N ARG A 90 -7.05 11.48 -8.13
CA ARG A 90 -7.43 12.85 -8.53
C ARG A 90 -7.98 13.65 -7.37
N ARG A 91 -8.81 13.03 -6.53
CA ARG A 91 -9.42 13.70 -5.37
C ARG A 91 -8.42 13.99 -4.25
N LEU A 92 -7.53 13.05 -3.93
CA LEU A 92 -6.65 13.16 -2.76
C LEU A 92 -5.29 13.78 -3.08
N HIS A 93 -4.78 13.57 -4.29
CA HIS A 93 -3.45 13.98 -4.73
C HIS A 93 -3.46 14.42 -6.22
N PRO A 94 -4.14 15.53 -6.57
CA PRO A 94 -4.35 15.94 -7.96
C PRO A 94 -3.05 16.12 -8.76
N GLU A 95 -1.99 16.61 -8.10
CA GLU A 95 -0.68 16.86 -8.72
C GLU A 95 0.26 15.64 -8.70
N HIS A 96 -0.22 14.44 -8.35
CA HIS A 96 0.64 13.27 -8.19
C HIS A 96 1.16 12.77 -9.55
N PRO A 97 2.46 12.45 -9.70
CA PRO A 97 3.03 12.00 -10.97
C PRO A 97 2.41 10.70 -11.52
N TRP A 98 1.71 9.94 -10.69
CA TRP A 98 0.99 8.74 -11.15
C TRP A 98 -0.20 9.06 -12.04
N GLN A 99 -0.76 10.28 -12.04
CA GLN A 99 -1.89 10.65 -12.90
C GLN A 99 -1.61 10.29 -14.37
N ALA A 100 -0.46 10.74 -14.89
CA ALA A 100 -0.03 10.44 -16.25
C ALA A 100 0.15 8.94 -16.52
N ARG A 101 0.56 8.17 -15.50
CA ARG A 101 0.75 6.72 -15.59
C ARG A 101 -0.58 5.97 -15.60
N LEU A 102 -1.57 6.45 -14.86
CA LEU A 102 -2.89 5.85 -14.76
C LEU A 102 -3.77 6.22 -15.96
N ASP A 103 -3.60 7.41 -16.54
CA ASP A 103 -4.39 7.88 -17.70
C ASP A 103 -3.91 7.29 -19.05
N ALA A 104 -2.70 6.74 -19.09
CA ALA A 104 -2.16 5.97 -20.21
C ALA A 104 -2.76 4.56 -20.30
#